data_AF-A0A2N3NH10-F1
#
_entry.id   AF-A0A2N3NH10-F1
#
_cell.length_a   1.000
_cell.length_b   1.000
_cell.length_c   1.000
_cell.angle_alpha   90.00
_cell.angle_beta   90.00
_cell.angle_gamma   90.00
#
_symmetry.space_group_name_H-M   'P 1'
#
loop_
_entity.id
_entity.type
_entity.pdbx_description
1 polymer ?
#
loop_
_entity_poly.entity_id
_entity_poly.type
_entity_poly.pdbx_seq_one_letter_code
_entity_poly.pdbx_strand_id
1 'polypeptide(L)'
;MDAAASKCSETRPETRTMRRTRFICISDTHNANVALPKGDVLIHAGDLTNRGSYSELSKTIQWLEKADFECKIVIAGNHELTLDEPYYADLRATSSRPNYTDDPSKCLSLLTSSSLTYLSHASTKIQLSSPSGPRTTFTVFGSPHTPRRGQETAFSAFVYDTPNKPSDPSPTLWNDIPSDADIVVTHTPPRGHLDMVPGDIHIGCVALRKALWRVRPRLAVCGHVHFGRGADYVSWGPEEGEVASTETWVDPAPEGKKNSLVDLTARRGALGQRGNGHEGSCVVNASIQTGSYTLDPHHRGYRKMNKPIVVDLDLPTWE
;
A
#
# COMPACT_ATOMS: atom_id res chain seq x y z
N MET A 1 64.78 -16.73 -4.09
CA MET A 1 63.62 -16.57 -3.20
C MET A 1 62.74 -15.51 -3.86
N ASP A 2 61.90 -15.92 -4.80
CA ASP A 2 60.98 -15.03 -5.50
C ASP A 2 59.63 -15.05 -4.79
N ALA A 3 59.25 -13.90 -4.23
CA ALA A 3 57.92 -13.69 -3.66
C ALA A 3 56.99 -13.22 -4.77
N ALA A 4 56.15 -14.13 -5.29
CA ALA A 4 55.06 -13.79 -6.18
C ALA A 4 53.95 -13.08 -5.39
N ALA A 5 53.74 -11.80 -5.69
CA ALA A 5 52.62 -11.03 -5.18
C ALA A 5 51.31 -11.53 -5.80
N SER A 6 50.46 -12.15 -4.97
CA SER A 6 49.10 -12.55 -5.33
C SER A 6 48.24 -11.30 -5.55
N LYS A 7 47.82 -11.04 -6.78
CA LYS A 7 46.80 -10.03 -7.10
C LYS A 7 45.45 -10.55 -6.64
N CYS A 8 44.91 -9.96 -5.57
CA CYS A 8 43.53 -10.14 -5.17
C CYS A 8 42.65 -9.51 -6.28
N SER A 9 41.90 -10.33 -7.01
CA SER A 9 40.94 -9.85 -8.00
C SER A 9 39.72 -9.30 -7.27
N GLU A 10 39.58 -7.98 -7.25
CA GLU A 10 38.32 -7.32 -6.90
C GLU A 10 37.27 -7.70 -7.95
N THR A 11 36.37 -8.62 -7.58
CA THR A 11 35.17 -8.90 -8.36
C THR A 11 34.27 -7.68 -8.31
N ARG A 12 34.19 -6.96 -9.44
CA ARG A 12 33.24 -5.87 -9.67
C ARG A 12 31.81 -6.41 -9.42
N PRO A 13 30.97 -5.79 -8.58
CA PRO A 13 29.61 -6.27 -8.37
C PRO A 13 28.88 -6.29 -9.72
N GLU A 14 28.31 -7.44 -10.07
CA GLU A 14 27.50 -7.59 -11.27
C GLU A 14 26.36 -6.57 -11.22
N THR A 15 26.30 -5.70 -12.22
CA THR A 15 25.21 -4.73 -12.35
C THR A 15 23.94 -5.52 -12.63
N ARG A 16 23.07 -5.64 -11.62
CA ARG A 16 21.80 -6.35 -11.73
C ARG A 16 20.95 -5.71 -12.82
N THR A 17 20.53 -6.49 -13.81
CA THR A 17 19.70 -5.98 -14.90
C THR A 17 18.36 -5.52 -14.33
N MET A 18 17.95 -4.30 -14.65
CA MET A 18 16.67 -3.74 -14.21
C MET A 18 15.67 -3.80 -15.37
N ARG A 19 14.42 -4.21 -15.08
CA ARG A 19 13.32 -4.21 -16.05
C ARG A 19 12.10 -3.52 -15.45
N ARG A 20 11.39 -2.75 -16.28
CA ARG A 20 10.13 -2.11 -15.91
C ARG A 20 9.08 -3.17 -15.55
N THR A 21 8.58 -3.08 -14.33
CA THR A 21 7.39 -3.76 -13.82
C THR A 21 6.26 -2.74 -13.68
N ARG A 22 5.07 -3.06 -14.17
CA ARG A 22 3.87 -2.21 -14.06
C ARG A 22 2.97 -2.67 -12.92
N PHE A 23 2.78 -1.79 -11.95
CA PHE A 23 1.87 -1.96 -10.83
C PHE A 23 0.56 -1.22 -11.10
N ILE A 24 -0.56 -1.85 -10.79
CA ILE A 24 -1.87 -1.22 -10.75
C ILE A 24 -2.24 -1.08 -9.27
N CYS A 25 -2.34 0.16 -8.80
CA CYS A 25 -2.58 0.46 -7.38
C CYS A 25 -4.03 0.93 -7.19
N ILE A 26 -4.74 0.28 -6.28
CA ILE A 26 -6.10 0.64 -5.82
C ILE A 26 -6.22 0.48 -4.31
N SER A 27 -7.22 1.14 -3.71
CA SER A 27 -7.66 0.94 -2.32
C SER A 27 -9.07 1.50 -2.14
N ASP A 28 -9.72 1.21 -1.02
CA ASP A 28 -11.04 1.75 -0.65
C ASP A 28 -12.13 1.39 -1.68
N THR A 29 -12.09 0.16 -2.20
CA THR A 29 -13.09 -0.27 -3.17
C THR A 29 -14.48 -0.39 -2.54
N HIS A 30 -14.58 -0.75 -1.26
CA HIS A 30 -15.86 -0.81 -0.53
C HIS A 30 -16.95 -1.59 -1.28
N ASN A 31 -16.61 -2.82 -1.72
CA ASN A 31 -17.42 -3.71 -2.58
C ASN A 31 -17.60 -3.26 -4.03
N ALA A 32 -16.96 -2.18 -4.48
CA ALA A 32 -17.03 -1.75 -5.86
C ALA A 32 -16.00 -2.46 -6.74
N ASN A 33 -16.44 -2.88 -7.92
CA ASN A 33 -15.53 -3.36 -8.95
C ASN A 33 -15.23 -2.20 -9.90
N VAL A 34 -13.94 -1.98 -10.18
CA VAL A 34 -13.49 -0.97 -11.14
C VAL A 34 -12.82 -1.59 -12.36
N ALA A 35 -12.78 -0.85 -13.46
CA ALA A 35 -12.02 -1.24 -14.62
C ALA A 35 -10.52 -1.19 -14.30
N LEU A 36 -9.86 -2.34 -14.39
CA LEU A 36 -8.43 -2.47 -14.12
C LEU A 36 -7.65 -2.37 -15.45
N PRO A 37 -6.72 -1.41 -15.60
CA PRO A 37 -5.83 -1.36 -16.75
C PRO A 37 -4.86 -2.56 -16.74
N LYS A 38 -4.26 -2.86 -17.90
CA LYS A 38 -3.23 -3.91 -18.00
C LYS A 38 -1.97 -3.53 -17.21
N GLY A 39 -1.44 -4.51 -16.48
CA GLY A 39 -0.19 -4.42 -15.72
C GLY A 39 0.31 -5.81 -15.35
N ASP A 40 1.42 -5.86 -14.63
CA ASP A 40 2.06 -7.11 -14.19
C ASP A 40 1.60 -7.51 -12.79
N VAL A 41 1.45 -6.52 -11.90
CA VAL A 41 1.10 -6.70 -10.49
C VAL A 41 -0.08 -5.80 -10.12
N LEU A 42 -1.08 -6.35 -9.43
CA LEU A 42 -2.15 -5.59 -8.77
C LEU A 42 -1.82 -5.40 -7.29
N ILE A 43 -1.98 -4.19 -6.76
CA ILE A 43 -1.91 -3.90 -5.32
C ILE A 43 -3.25 -3.34 -4.87
N HIS A 44 -3.87 -3.96 -3.86
CA HIS A 44 -5.04 -3.44 -3.15
C HIS A 44 -4.68 -3.08 -1.70
N ALA A 45 -4.60 -1.79 -1.38
CA ALA A 45 -4.10 -1.28 -0.10
C ALA A 45 -5.18 -1.17 1.02
N GLY A 46 -6.06 -2.16 1.13
CA GLY A 46 -7.10 -2.21 2.16
C GLY A 46 -8.43 -1.58 1.78
N ASP A 47 -9.42 -1.78 2.65
CA ASP A 47 -10.84 -1.43 2.49
C ASP A 47 -11.45 -2.04 1.22
N LEU A 48 -11.31 -3.36 1.11
CA LEU A 48 -11.90 -4.17 0.05
C LEU A 48 -13.43 -4.13 0.09
N THR A 49 -13.98 -4.02 1.28
CA THR A 49 -15.39 -4.19 1.58
C THR A 49 -15.93 -3.06 2.44
N ASN A 50 -17.23 -3.03 2.71
CA ASN A 50 -17.77 -2.05 3.67
C ASN A 50 -17.67 -2.53 5.12
N ARG A 51 -17.66 -3.85 5.39
CA ARG A 51 -17.71 -4.40 6.75
C ARG A 51 -16.97 -5.73 6.95
N GLY A 52 -16.34 -6.26 5.92
CA GLY A 52 -15.62 -7.53 5.98
C GLY A 52 -16.54 -8.74 6.17
N SER A 53 -17.84 -8.67 5.83
CA SER A 53 -18.67 -9.88 5.94
C SER A 53 -18.21 -10.97 4.97
N TYR A 54 -18.50 -12.24 5.26
CA TYR A 54 -18.12 -13.34 4.39
C TYR A 54 -18.65 -13.16 2.96
N SER A 55 -19.89 -12.68 2.82
CA SER A 55 -20.52 -12.45 1.51
C SER A 55 -19.82 -11.34 0.71
N GLU A 56 -19.42 -10.26 1.38
CA GLU A 56 -18.67 -9.18 0.75
C GLU A 56 -17.28 -9.64 0.32
N LEU A 57 -16.54 -10.24 1.25
CA LEU A 57 -15.19 -10.77 0.97
C LEU A 57 -15.21 -11.77 -0.18
N SER A 58 -16.14 -12.72 -0.16
CA SER A 58 -16.24 -13.74 -1.21
C SER A 58 -16.46 -13.12 -2.60
N LYS A 59 -17.31 -12.10 -2.72
CA LYS A 59 -17.54 -11.40 -4.00
C LYS A 59 -16.32 -10.62 -4.45
N THR A 60 -15.68 -9.87 -3.55
CA THR A 60 -14.51 -9.05 -3.89
C THR A 60 -13.32 -9.93 -4.26
N ILE A 61 -13.06 -11.01 -3.51
CA ILE A 61 -11.97 -11.95 -3.80
C ILE A 61 -12.19 -12.63 -5.15
N GLN A 62 -13.41 -13.10 -5.45
CA GLN A 62 -13.73 -13.66 -6.77
C GLN A 62 -13.48 -12.67 -7.92
N TRP A 63 -13.74 -11.37 -7.71
CA TRP A 63 -13.43 -10.34 -8.71
C TRP A 63 -11.92 -10.16 -8.88
N LEU A 64 -11.17 -10.04 -7.79
CA LEU A 64 -9.71 -9.90 -7.80
C LEU A 64 -9.04 -11.13 -8.42
N GLU A 65 -9.50 -12.33 -8.12
CA GLU A 65 -8.93 -13.57 -8.65
C GLU A 65 -9.04 -13.66 -10.18
N LYS A 66 -10.16 -13.19 -10.75
CA LYS A 66 -10.39 -13.15 -12.20
C LYS A 66 -9.56 -12.08 -12.93
N ALA A 67 -8.94 -11.15 -12.20
CA ALA A 67 -8.13 -10.12 -12.79
C ALA A 67 -6.82 -10.72 -13.35
N ASP A 68 -6.53 -10.38 -14.61
CA ASP A 68 -5.38 -10.88 -15.38
C ASP A 68 -4.09 -10.16 -15.00
N PHE A 69 -3.56 -10.53 -13.83
CA PHE A 69 -2.27 -10.09 -13.30
C PHE A 69 -1.50 -11.31 -12.82
N GLU A 70 -0.18 -11.28 -12.98
CA GLU A 70 0.68 -12.38 -12.54
C GLU A 70 0.73 -12.49 -11.00
N CYS A 71 0.69 -11.34 -10.31
CA CYS A 71 0.63 -11.26 -8.86
C CYS A 71 -0.44 -10.26 -8.42
N LYS A 72 -1.21 -10.60 -7.39
CA LYS A 72 -2.20 -9.71 -6.74
C LYS A 72 -1.90 -9.61 -5.25
N ILE A 73 -1.32 -8.50 -4.83
CA ILE A 73 -0.98 -8.21 -3.44
C ILE A 73 -2.16 -7.50 -2.79
N VAL A 74 -2.61 -8.02 -1.66
CA VAL A 74 -3.79 -7.51 -0.94
C VAL A 74 -3.48 -7.40 0.54
N ILE A 75 -3.86 -6.28 1.15
CA ILE A 75 -3.93 -6.14 2.60
C ILE A 75 -5.38 -5.81 2.99
N ALA A 76 -5.76 -6.06 4.24
CA ALA A 76 -7.01 -5.57 4.81
C ALA A 76 -6.94 -4.06 5.09
N GLY A 77 -8.09 -3.42 5.30
CA GLY A 77 -8.20 -2.08 5.90
C GLY A 77 -9.10 -2.10 7.14
N ASN A 78 -9.44 -0.92 7.65
CA ASN A 78 -10.23 -0.82 8.88
C ASN A 78 -11.68 -1.31 8.71
N HIS A 79 -12.16 -1.48 7.47
CA HIS A 79 -13.48 -2.03 7.19
C HIS A 79 -13.54 -3.57 7.15
N GLU A 80 -12.42 -4.28 7.11
CA GLU A 80 -12.38 -5.74 7.09
C GLU A 80 -12.56 -6.35 8.49
N LEU A 81 -13.71 -6.06 9.13
CA LEU A 81 -13.94 -6.34 10.56
C LEU A 81 -13.69 -7.79 10.95
N THR A 82 -14.11 -8.76 10.14
CA THR A 82 -13.96 -10.19 10.45
C THR A 82 -12.51 -10.68 10.37
N LEU A 83 -11.60 -9.90 9.77
CA LEU A 83 -10.19 -10.27 9.63
C LEU A 83 -9.35 -9.83 10.84
N ASP A 84 -9.91 -8.98 11.72
CA ASP A 84 -9.37 -8.68 13.05
C ASP A 84 -10.19 -9.44 14.09
N GLU A 85 -9.81 -10.70 14.32
CA GLU A 85 -10.57 -11.62 15.17
C GLU A 85 -10.76 -11.11 16.62
N PRO A 86 -9.73 -10.59 17.31
CA PRO A 86 -9.92 -10.00 18.64
C PRO A 86 -10.93 -8.84 18.64
N TYR A 87 -10.81 -7.92 17.68
CA TYR A 87 -11.74 -6.80 17.56
C TYR A 87 -13.17 -7.27 17.26
N TYR A 88 -13.33 -8.21 16.34
CA TYR A 88 -14.63 -8.72 15.94
C TYR A 88 -15.33 -9.50 17.07
N ALA A 89 -14.57 -10.24 17.89
CA ALA A 89 -15.09 -10.92 19.06
C ALA A 89 -15.61 -9.93 20.12
N ASP A 90 -14.86 -8.86 20.41
CA ASP A 90 -15.32 -7.79 21.31
C ASP A 90 -16.56 -7.09 20.76
N LEU A 91 -16.56 -6.82 19.45
CA LEU A 91 -17.70 -6.19 18.78
C LEU A 91 -18.98 -7.02 18.89
N ARG A 92 -18.89 -8.33 18.76
CA ARG A 92 -20.01 -9.27 18.94
C ARG A 92 -20.54 -9.29 20.35
N ALA A 93 -19.66 -9.19 21.34
CA ALA A 93 -20.02 -9.23 22.75
C ALA A 93 -20.70 -7.93 23.20
N THR A 94 -20.28 -6.79 22.66
CA THR A 94 -20.72 -5.46 23.10
C THR A 94 -21.83 -4.85 22.25
N SER A 95 -22.00 -5.29 21.00
CA SER A 95 -23.01 -4.76 20.09
C SER A 95 -24.39 -5.33 20.37
N SER A 96 -25.36 -4.45 20.63
CA SER A 96 -26.80 -4.80 20.66
C SER A 96 -27.39 -5.12 19.29
N ARG A 97 -26.61 -5.01 18.19
CA ARG A 97 -27.05 -5.30 16.82
C ARG A 97 -26.86 -6.79 16.47
N PRO A 98 -27.91 -7.48 15.99
CA PRO A 98 -27.93 -8.95 15.84
C PRO A 98 -27.16 -9.55 14.64
N ASN A 99 -26.31 -8.79 13.93
CA ASN A 99 -25.88 -9.18 12.56
C ASN A 99 -24.36 -9.43 12.38
N TYR A 100 -23.60 -9.65 13.45
CA TYR A 100 -22.17 -10.02 13.35
C TYR A 100 -22.00 -11.53 13.54
N THR A 101 -22.44 -12.35 12.58
CA THR A 101 -22.48 -13.83 12.72
C THR A 101 -21.46 -14.57 11.86
N ASP A 102 -20.68 -13.87 11.05
CA ASP A 102 -19.69 -14.48 10.14
C ASP A 102 -18.53 -15.13 10.89
N ASP A 103 -18.07 -16.30 10.45
CA ASP A 103 -16.92 -16.97 11.06
C ASP A 103 -15.60 -16.30 10.59
N PRO A 104 -14.79 -15.69 11.49
CA PRO A 104 -13.52 -15.06 11.13
C PRO A 104 -12.57 -16.01 10.38
N SER A 105 -12.53 -17.28 10.79
CA SER A 105 -11.65 -18.27 10.17
C SER A 105 -12.08 -18.54 8.72
N LYS A 106 -13.39 -18.61 8.46
CA LYS A 106 -13.90 -18.77 7.09
C LYS A 106 -13.65 -17.53 6.24
N CYS A 107 -13.78 -16.34 6.82
CA CYS A 107 -13.48 -15.09 6.14
C CYS A 107 -12.00 -15.01 5.74
N LEU A 108 -11.09 -15.29 6.68
CA LEU A 108 -9.66 -15.37 6.41
C LEU A 108 -9.33 -16.43 5.35
N SER A 109 -9.98 -17.60 5.42
CA SER A 109 -9.76 -18.69 4.47
C SER A 109 -10.04 -18.31 3.02
N LEU A 110 -10.97 -17.38 2.76
CA LEU A 110 -11.24 -16.88 1.42
C LEU A 110 -10.01 -16.17 0.83
N LEU A 111 -9.24 -15.44 1.64
CA LEU A 111 -8.03 -14.76 1.18
C LEU A 111 -6.87 -15.74 1.09
N THR A 112 -6.64 -16.57 2.11
CA THR A 112 -5.45 -17.44 2.18
C THR A 112 -5.53 -18.66 1.25
N SER A 113 -6.73 -19.08 0.84
CA SER A 113 -6.92 -20.21 -0.09
C SER A 113 -7.02 -19.77 -1.55
N SER A 114 -6.90 -18.46 -1.81
CA SER A 114 -7.01 -17.87 -3.14
C SER A 114 -5.65 -17.78 -3.83
N SER A 115 -5.65 -17.35 -5.09
CA SER A 115 -4.44 -16.95 -5.83
C SER A 115 -3.83 -15.61 -5.37
N LEU A 116 -4.42 -14.94 -4.38
CA LEU A 116 -3.95 -13.65 -3.89
C LEU A 116 -2.76 -13.82 -2.95
N THR A 117 -1.83 -12.88 -3.01
CA THR A 117 -0.81 -12.68 -1.97
C THR A 117 -1.41 -11.78 -0.88
N TYR A 118 -2.07 -12.39 0.10
CA TYR A 118 -2.59 -11.66 1.26
C TYR A 118 -1.49 -11.43 2.30
N LEU A 119 -1.30 -10.17 2.71
CA LEU A 119 -0.34 -9.78 3.74
C LEU A 119 -1.07 -9.13 4.92
N SER A 120 -0.84 -9.65 6.12
CA SER A 120 -1.37 -9.07 7.37
C SER A 120 -0.21 -8.81 8.33
N HIS A 121 0.38 -7.62 8.22
CA HIS A 121 1.59 -7.23 8.94
C HIS A 121 2.74 -8.23 8.73
N ALA A 122 3.06 -8.50 7.47
CA ALA A 122 4.03 -9.50 7.06
C ALA A 122 4.77 -9.08 5.79
N SER A 123 5.95 -9.67 5.58
CA SER A 123 6.74 -9.51 4.36
C SER A 123 6.85 -10.79 3.56
N THR A 124 6.98 -10.66 2.24
CA THR A 124 7.33 -11.77 1.35
C THR A 124 8.18 -11.28 0.19
N LYS A 125 8.87 -12.21 -0.50
CA LYS A 125 9.57 -11.94 -1.75
C LYS A 125 8.71 -12.41 -2.91
N ILE A 126 8.50 -11.53 -3.88
CA ILE A 126 7.79 -11.83 -5.12
C ILE A 126 8.80 -12.10 -6.22
N GLN A 127 8.52 -13.12 -7.03
CA GLN A 127 9.25 -13.45 -8.24
C GLN A 127 8.24 -13.61 -9.38
N LEU A 128 8.26 -12.68 -10.32
CA LEU A 128 7.45 -12.76 -11.54
C LEU A 128 8.19 -13.67 -12.52
N SER A 129 7.56 -14.75 -12.95
CA SER A 129 8.10 -15.83 -13.76
C SER A 129 7.50 -15.91 -15.17
N SER A 130 6.48 -15.12 -15.50
CA SER A 130 5.84 -15.12 -16.82
C SER A 130 6.89 -14.95 -17.94
N PRO A 131 6.97 -15.87 -18.92
CA PRO A 131 7.96 -15.79 -20.00
C PRO A 131 7.84 -14.54 -20.86
N SER A 132 6.62 -14.01 -21.00
CA SER A 132 6.34 -12.74 -21.69
C SER A 132 6.39 -11.52 -20.76
N GLY A 133 6.55 -11.74 -19.46
CA GLY A 133 6.53 -10.72 -18.41
C GLY A 133 7.89 -10.06 -18.14
N PRO A 134 7.96 -9.23 -17.08
CA PRO A 134 9.17 -8.49 -16.72
C PRO A 134 10.26 -9.38 -16.13
N ARG A 135 9.94 -10.59 -15.63
CA ARG A 135 10.88 -11.52 -14.98
C ARG A 135 11.69 -10.87 -13.85
N THR A 136 11.01 -10.04 -13.05
CA THR A 136 11.60 -9.25 -11.96
C THR A 136 11.32 -9.89 -10.61
N THR A 137 12.11 -9.52 -9.62
CA THR A 137 11.92 -9.91 -8.22
C THR A 137 12.00 -8.69 -7.31
N PHE A 138 11.22 -8.70 -6.23
CA PHE A 138 11.18 -7.63 -5.24
C PHE A 138 10.67 -8.15 -3.89
N THR A 139 11.01 -7.46 -2.81
CA THR A 139 10.44 -7.68 -1.48
C THR A 139 9.25 -6.74 -1.26
N VAL A 140 8.23 -7.23 -0.57
CA VAL A 140 7.07 -6.42 -0.20
C VAL A 140 6.70 -6.67 1.24
N PHE A 141 6.44 -5.60 2.00
CA PHE A 141 5.82 -5.63 3.31
C PHE A 141 4.39 -5.10 3.22
N GLY A 142 3.43 -5.76 3.86
CA GLY A 142 2.02 -5.38 3.86
C GLY A 142 1.42 -5.30 5.27
N SER A 143 0.71 -4.23 5.62
CA SER A 143 0.02 -4.14 6.92
C SER A 143 -1.32 -3.38 6.90
N PRO A 144 -2.37 -3.90 7.55
CA PRO A 144 -3.68 -3.25 7.61
C PRO A 144 -3.78 -2.16 8.69
N HIS A 145 -2.78 -2.05 9.56
CA HIS A 145 -2.90 -1.29 10.80
C HIS A 145 -3.00 0.22 10.61
N THR A 146 -3.87 0.85 11.39
CA THR A 146 -4.13 2.30 11.37
C THR A 146 -4.04 2.88 12.78
N PRO A 147 -3.42 4.06 12.99
CA PRO A 147 -3.35 4.68 14.32
C PRO A 147 -4.73 5.14 14.78
N ARG A 148 -5.06 4.92 16.06
CA ARG A 148 -6.30 5.40 16.67
C ARG A 148 -6.42 6.92 16.57
N ARG A 149 -7.59 7.42 16.17
CA ARG A 149 -7.92 8.85 16.06
C ARG A 149 -9.10 9.25 16.93
N GLY A 150 -8.82 9.82 18.11
CA GLY A 150 -9.85 10.38 18.99
C GLY A 150 -11.00 9.39 19.25
N GLN A 151 -12.24 9.88 19.26
CA GLN A 151 -13.41 9.01 19.18
C GLN A 151 -13.66 8.64 17.70
N GLU A 152 -12.88 7.69 17.18
CA GLU A 152 -13.19 7.06 15.90
C GLU A 152 -14.66 6.62 15.91
N THR A 153 -15.37 6.91 14.82
CA THR A 153 -16.74 6.43 14.64
C THR A 153 -16.71 4.92 14.85
N ALA A 154 -17.57 4.40 15.74
CA ALA A 154 -17.65 2.98 16.05
C ALA A 154 -17.52 2.12 14.77
N PHE A 155 -16.80 0.98 14.85
CA PHE A 155 -16.51 0.01 13.77
C PHE A 155 -15.24 0.28 12.94
N SER A 156 -14.06 0.12 13.55
CA SER A 156 -12.74 0.28 12.90
C SER A 156 -11.80 -0.84 13.38
N ALA A 157 -11.52 -1.81 12.50
CA ALA A 157 -10.59 -2.91 12.76
C ALA A 157 -9.13 -2.50 12.52
N PHE A 158 -8.19 -3.30 13.04
CA PHE A 158 -6.74 -3.10 12.91
C PHE A 158 -6.25 -1.75 13.47
N VAL A 159 -6.94 -1.22 14.47
CA VAL A 159 -6.58 0.03 15.13
C VAL A 159 -5.60 -0.23 16.25
N TYR A 160 -4.47 0.49 16.27
CA TYR A 160 -3.54 0.48 17.39
C TYR A 160 -3.46 1.83 18.08
N ASP A 161 -3.14 1.81 19.36
CA ASP A 161 -3.08 3.02 20.18
C ASP A 161 -1.85 3.86 19.85
N THR A 162 -2.05 5.17 19.83
CA THR A 162 -0.97 6.15 19.67
C THR A 162 -0.65 6.85 20.99
N PRO A 163 0.58 7.38 21.15
CA PRO A 163 0.95 8.27 22.25
C PRO A 163 -0.11 9.34 22.52
N ASN A 164 -0.55 9.46 23.78
CA ASN A 164 -1.44 10.54 24.20
C ASN A 164 -0.65 11.80 24.54
N LYS A 165 0.62 11.65 24.93
CA LYS A 165 1.57 12.72 25.27
C LYS A 165 2.90 12.51 24.54
N PRO A 166 3.68 13.58 24.30
CA PRO A 166 5.02 13.45 23.69
C PRO A 166 6.01 12.57 24.47
N SER A 167 5.79 12.41 25.78
CA SER A 167 6.59 11.55 26.66
C SER A 167 6.26 10.06 26.54
N ASP A 168 5.10 9.71 25.96
CA ASP A 168 4.69 8.31 25.83
C ASP A 168 5.55 7.61 24.77
N PRO A 169 5.87 6.31 24.96
CA PRO A 169 6.71 5.59 24.02
C PRO A 169 6.06 5.57 22.62
N SER A 170 6.88 5.86 21.60
CA SER A 170 6.41 5.76 20.21
C SER A 170 6.01 4.32 19.88
N PRO A 171 4.96 4.10 19.06
CA PRO A 171 4.56 2.76 18.64
C PRO A 171 5.71 2.06 17.90
N THR A 172 6.02 0.83 18.30
CA THR A 172 7.11 0.03 17.71
C THR A 172 6.65 -0.83 16.54
N LEU A 173 5.34 -0.90 16.26
CA LEU A 173 4.74 -1.72 15.20
C LEU A 173 5.48 -1.61 13.86
N TRP A 174 5.87 -0.40 13.47
CA TRP A 174 6.52 -0.18 12.17
C TRP A 174 8.02 -0.50 12.16
N ASN A 175 8.59 -0.96 13.27
CA ASN A 175 9.97 -1.49 13.30
C ASN A 175 10.09 -2.83 12.59
N ASP A 176 8.98 -3.55 12.44
CA ASP A 176 8.92 -4.86 11.79
C ASP A 176 9.02 -4.78 10.26
N ILE A 177 8.96 -3.56 9.67
CA ILE A 177 9.23 -3.37 8.25
C ILE A 177 10.72 -3.68 7.98
N PRO A 178 11.03 -4.70 7.15
CA PRO A 178 12.41 -5.04 6.82
C PRO A 178 13.14 -3.86 6.19
N SER A 179 14.42 -3.68 6.53
CA SER A 179 15.25 -2.58 6.00
C SER A 179 15.50 -2.68 4.50
N ASP A 180 15.30 -3.86 3.92
CA ASP A 180 15.48 -4.16 2.49
C ASP A 180 14.14 -4.27 1.74
N ALA A 181 13.03 -3.77 2.32
CA ALA A 181 11.74 -3.78 1.64
C ALA A 181 11.76 -2.83 0.42
N ASP A 182 11.63 -3.40 -0.79
CA ASP A 182 11.50 -2.61 -2.03
C ASP A 182 10.17 -1.86 -2.06
N ILE A 183 9.11 -2.52 -1.57
CA ILE A 183 7.73 -2.01 -1.58
C ILE A 183 7.12 -2.14 -0.18
N VAL A 184 6.43 -1.10 0.26
CA VAL A 184 5.63 -1.09 1.49
C VAL A 184 4.18 -0.82 1.13
N VAL A 185 3.25 -1.65 1.60
CA VAL A 185 1.81 -1.49 1.41
C VAL A 185 1.16 -1.35 2.78
N THR A 186 0.58 -0.20 3.08
CA THR A 186 -0.10 0.05 4.35
C THR A 186 -1.48 0.60 4.11
N HIS A 187 -2.46 0.31 4.96
CA HIS A 187 -3.76 0.92 4.76
C HIS A 187 -3.71 2.44 5.06
N THR A 188 -3.14 2.81 6.21
CA THR A 188 -2.94 4.21 6.60
C THR A 188 -1.81 4.87 5.78
N PRO A 189 -1.96 6.16 5.37
CA PRO A 189 -0.87 6.92 4.78
C PRO A 189 0.14 7.40 5.84
N PRO A 190 1.41 7.64 5.47
CA PRO A 190 2.37 8.31 6.34
C PRO A 190 1.97 9.79 6.56
N ARG A 191 2.24 10.31 7.75
CA ARG A 191 1.94 11.72 8.09
C ARG A 191 2.60 12.68 7.11
N GLY A 192 1.83 13.64 6.60
CA GLY A 192 2.33 14.73 5.75
C GLY A 192 2.40 14.41 4.27
N HIS A 193 2.01 13.19 3.85
CA HIS A 193 1.95 12.79 2.45
C HIS A 193 0.60 12.17 2.17
N LEU A 194 -0.19 12.84 1.32
CA LEU A 194 -1.46 12.30 0.82
C LEU A 194 -2.44 11.88 1.94
N ASP A 195 -2.40 12.60 3.06
CA ASP A 195 -3.10 12.27 4.30
C ASP A 195 -4.00 13.40 4.83
N MET A 196 -4.28 14.40 3.99
CA MET A 196 -5.13 15.53 4.35
C MET A 196 -6.61 15.22 4.16
N VAL A 197 -7.43 15.66 5.11
CA VAL A 197 -8.90 15.72 5.02
C VAL A 197 -9.35 17.19 5.08
N PRO A 198 -10.64 17.50 4.78
CA PRO A 198 -11.14 18.88 4.80
C PRO A 198 -10.82 19.61 6.11
N GLY A 199 -10.47 20.89 5.99
CA GLY A 199 -9.98 21.72 7.11
C GLY A 199 -8.47 21.68 7.30
N ASP A 200 -7.72 21.23 6.28
CA ASP A 200 -6.25 21.12 6.27
C ASP A 200 -5.72 20.25 7.43
N ILE A 201 -6.51 19.26 7.82
CA ILE A 201 -6.19 18.34 8.89
C ILE A 201 -5.50 17.14 8.26
N HIS A 202 -4.21 17.01 8.53
CA HIS A 202 -3.51 15.77 8.26
C HIS A 202 -3.97 14.69 9.26
N ILE A 203 -4.12 13.44 8.83
CA ILE A 203 -4.48 12.29 9.67
C ILE A 203 -3.57 11.07 9.49
N GLY A 204 -2.49 11.21 8.73
CA GLY A 204 -1.52 10.15 8.49
C GLY A 204 -0.66 9.82 9.70
N CYS A 205 -0.03 8.66 9.65
CA CYS A 205 0.73 8.09 10.76
C CYS A 205 2.16 8.66 10.85
N VAL A 206 2.50 9.26 12.00
CA VAL A 206 3.84 9.80 12.28
C VAL A 206 4.88 8.69 12.37
N ALA A 207 4.57 7.60 13.08
CA ALA A 207 5.47 6.47 13.24
C ALA A 207 5.77 5.76 11.90
N LEU A 208 4.76 5.66 11.01
CA LEU A 208 4.95 5.13 9.67
C LEU A 208 5.85 6.05 8.84
N ARG A 209 5.71 7.37 8.91
CA ARG A 209 6.63 8.31 8.23
C ARG A 209 8.08 8.08 8.65
N LYS A 210 8.34 7.90 9.95
CA LYS A 210 9.68 7.57 10.47
C LYS A 210 10.18 6.23 9.93
N ALA A 211 9.32 5.22 9.86
CA ALA A 211 9.68 3.92 9.32
C ALA A 211 10.00 3.99 7.81
N LEU A 212 9.24 4.76 7.03
CA LEU A 212 9.54 4.98 5.60
C LEU A 212 10.84 5.77 5.39
N TRP A 213 11.15 6.73 6.27
CA TRP A 213 12.45 7.40 6.28
C TRP A 213 13.62 6.43 6.54
N ARG A 214 13.43 5.48 7.45
CA ARG A 214 14.43 4.46 7.81
C ARG A 214 14.64 3.44 6.69
N VAL A 215 13.54 2.91 6.15
CA VAL A 215 13.54 1.80 5.18
C VAL A 215 13.79 2.31 3.75
N ARG A 216 13.31 3.51 3.43
CA ARG A 216 13.40 4.14 2.09
C ARG A 216 12.92 3.21 0.96
N PRO A 217 11.70 2.64 1.05
CA PRO A 217 11.20 1.78 -0.01
C PRO A 217 11.06 2.57 -1.30
N ARG A 218 11.20 1.89 -2.44
CA ARG A 218 11.09 2.51 -3.77
C ARG A 218 9.66 2.94 -4.04
N LEU A 219 8.69 2.18 -3.53
CA LEU A 219 7.26 2.45 -3.62
C LEU A 219 6.58 2.17 -2.27
N ALA A 220 5.82 3.14 -1.77
CA ALA A 220 4.92 2.99 -0.63
C ALA A 220 3.49 3.21 -1.11
N VAL A 221 2.60 2.22 -0.98
CA VAL A 221 1.20 2.30 -1.44
C VAL A 221 0.26 2.27 -0.25
N CYS A 222 -0.70 3.20 -0.23
CA CYS A 222 -1.71 3.33 0.82
C CYS A 222 -3.10 3.69 0.30
N GLY A 223 -4.06 3.83 1.22
CA GLY A 223 -5.43 4.26 0.96
C GLY A 223 -5.98 5.04 2.14
N HIS A 224 -7.16 4.68 2.63
CA HIS A 224 -7.83 5.16 3.85
C HIS A 224 -8.30 6.62 3.79
N VAL A 225 -7.44 7.53 3.36
CA VAL A 225 -7.73 8.96 3.24
C VAL A 225 -8.18 9.25 1.81
N HIS A 226 -9.49 9.17 1.57
CA HIS A 226 -10.07 9.29 0.21
C HIS A 226 -9.76 10.61 -0.49
N PHE A 227 -9.67 11.70 0.28
CA PHE A 227 -9.27 13.03 -0.23
C PHE A 227 -7.80 13.09 -0.65
N GLY A 228 -6.98 12.18 -0.13
CA GLY A 228 -5.55 12.15 -0.33
C GLY A 228 -5.12 11.46 -1.62
N ARG A 229 -6.02 10.95 -2.47
CA ARG A 229 -5.63 10.23 -3.69
C ARG A 229 -4.60 11.03 -4.50
N GLY A 230 -3.44 10.41 -4.76
CA GLY A 230 -2.36 11.02 -5.51
C GLY A 230 -1.06 10.25 -5.39
N ALA A 231 0.04 10.93 -5.74
CA ALA A 231 1.38 10.44 -5.51
C ALA A 231 2.31 11.60 -5.08
N ASP A 232 3.25 11.30 -4.19
CA ASP A 232 4.32 12.21 -3.76
C ASP A 232 5.66 11.52 -3.96
N TYR A 233 6.63 12.25 -4.49
CA TYR A 233 8.03 11.86 -4.49
C TYR A 233 8.72 12.51 -3.30
N VAL A 234 9.16 11.68 -2.36
CA VAL A 234 9.73 12.14 -1.09
C VAL A 234 11.23 11.90 -1.10
N SER A 235 12.01 12.96 -0.91
CA SER A 235 13.43 12.86 -0.59
C SER A 235 13.62 12.94 0.92
N TRP A 236 14.30 11.95 1.50
CA TRP A 236 14.48 11.84 2.94
C TRP A 236 15.71 12.60 3.41
N GLY A 237 15.58 13.38 4.50
CA GLY A 237 16.67 14.13 5.10
C GLY A 237 17.61 13.27 5.96
N PRO A 238 18.71 13.85 6.46
CA PRO A 238 19.64 13.16 7.36
C PRO A 238 19.07 12.87 8.75
N GLU A 239 18.11 13.66 9.25
CA GLU A 239 17.54 13.49 10.60
C GLU A 239 16.34 12.54 10.61
N GLU A 240 16.05 11.91 11.77
CA GLU A 240 15.01 10.89 11.88
C GLU A 240 13.63 11.40 11.41
N GLY A 241 13.09 10.75 10.38
CA GLY A 241 11.79 11.08 9.83
C GLY A 241 11.77 12.42 9.09
N GLU A 242 12.92 13.07 8.85
CA GLU A 242 13.01 14.33 8.12
C GLU A 242 12.69 14.14 6.63
N VAL A 243 11.97 15.11 6.07
CA VAL A 243 11.70 15.19 4.64
C VAL A 243 12.49 16.36 4.09
N ALA A 244 13.49 16.07 3.26
CA ALA A 244 14.32 17.10 2.62
C ALA A 244 13.53 17.86 1.54
N SER A 245 12.72 17.14 0.75
CA SER A 245 11.81 17.73 -0.22
C SER A 245 10.66 16.79 -0.57
N THR A 246 9.58 17.37 -1.08
CA THR A 246 8.45 16.62 -1.63
C THR A 246 8.05 17.24 -2.96
N GLU A 247 7.93 16.41 -3.98
CA GLU A 247 7.38 16.78 -5.27
C GLU A 247 6.06 16.04 -5.45
N THR A 248 4.95 16.79 -5.50
CA THR A 248 3.63 16.21 -5.69
C THR A 248 3.38 15.92 -7.16
N TRP A 249 2.96 14.69 -7.45
CA TRP A 249 2.60 14.26 -8.79
C TRP A 249 1.31 14.94 -9.25
N VAL A 250 1.33 15.43 -10.49
CA VAL A 250 0.16 15.91 -11.21
C VAL A 250 -0.30 14.80 -12.15
N ASP A 251 -1.56 14.37 -12.02
CA ASP A 251 -2.12 13.33 -12.87
C ASP A 251 -2.01 13.73 -14.35
N PRO A 252 -1.26 12.97 -15.19
CA PRO A 252 -1.10 13.30 -16.60
C PRO A 252 -2.37 13.06 -17.42
N ALA A 253 -3.36 12.38 -16.84
CA ALA A 253 -4.64 12.09 -17.47
C ALA A 253 -5.76 12.05 -16.42
N PRO A 254 -6.16 13.19 -15.81
CA PRO A 254 -7.21 13.21 -14.81
C PRO A 254 -8.58 12.81 -15.41
N GLU A 255 -8.75 13.02 -16.71
CA GLU A 255 -9.96 12.71 -17.46
C GLU A 255 -9.72 11.70 -18.58
N GLY A 256 -10.81 11.13 -19.10
CA GLY A 256 -10.78 10.19 -20.22
C GLY A 256 -10.13 8.84 -19.92
N LYS A 257 -9.79 8.12 -20.99
CA LYS A 257 -9.39 6.70 -20.96
C LYS A 257 -7.88 6.47 -20.75
N LYS A 258 -7.05 7.52 -20.76
CA LYS A 258 -5.61 7.38 -20.53
C LYS A 258 -5.34 7.04 -19.07
N ASN A 259 -4.25 6.30 -18.83
CA ASN A 259 -3.85 5.90 -17.48
C ASN A 259 -3.34 7.09 -16.67
N SER A 260 -3.74 7.13 -15.40
CA SER A 260 -3.13 7.97 -14.37
C SER A 260 -1.75 7.40 -14.01
N LEU A 261 -0.74 7.76 -14.80
CA LEU A 261 0.60 7.15 -14.76
C LEU A 261 1.57 7.91 -13.83
N VAL A 262 2.19 7.16 -12.93
CA VAL A 262 3.41 7.50 -12.18
C VAL A 262 4.56 6.70 -12.81
N ASP A 263 5.52 7.39 -13.42
CA ASP A 263 6.65 6.75 -14.12
C ASP A 263 7.93 6.89 -13.28
N LEU A 264 8.34 5.80 -12.65
CA LEU A 264 9.53 5.68 -11.81
C LEU A 264 10.71 5.03 -12.56
N THR A 265 10.65 4.96 -13.89
CA THR A 265 11.70 4.32 -14.71
C THR A 265 12.84 5.28 -15.05
N ALA A 266 14.04 4.72 -15.27
CA ALA A 266 15.27 5.47 -15.57
C ALA A 266 15.17 6.39 -16.81
N ARG A 267 14.25 6.10 -17.75
CA ARG A 267 14.20 6.69 -19.10
C ARG A 267 13.64 8.12 -19.15
N ARG A 268 12.97 8.62 -18.11
CA ARG A 268 12.51 10.01 -18.00
C ARG A 268 13.35 10.84 -17.02
N GLY A 269 14.64 10.97 -17.34
CA GLY A 269 15.53 12.15 -17.19
C GLY A 269 15.71 12.90 -15.85
N ALA A 270 14.85 12.74 -14.84
CA ALA A 270 14.97 13.42 -13.55
C ALA A 270 14.35 12.62 -12.39
N LEU A 271 13.33 11.79 -12.65
CA LEU A 271 12.69 10.92 -11.65
C LEU A 271 13.28 9.51 -11.65
N GLY A 272 13.84 9.08 -12.78
CA GLY A 272 14.42 7.75 -12.96
C GLY A 272 15.70 7.45 -12.17
N GLN A 273 16.42 8.47 -11.70
CA GLN A 273 17.51 8.29 -10.74
C GLN A 273 17.03 8.17 -9.29
N ARG A 274 15.81 8.64 -8.98
CA ARG A 274 15.20 8.58 -7.64
C ARG A 274 14.71 7.18 -7.27
N GLY A 275 14.49 6.33 -8.29
CA GLY A 275 14.20 4.91 -8.12
C GLY A 275 15.42 4.04 -7.77
N ASN A 276 16.64 4.57 -7.69
CA ASN A 276 17.83 3.76 -7.36
C ASN A 276 18.12 3.65 -5.84
N GLY A 277 17.06 3.60 -5.03
CA GLY A 277 17.10 2.91 -3.73
C GLY A 277 17.93 3.51 -2.60
N HIS A 278 18.42 4.75 -2.68
CA HIS A 278 19.18 5.33 -1.56
C HIS A 278 18.76 6.72 -1.08
N GLU A 279 18.03 7.52 -1.88
CA GLU A 279 17.72 8.92 -1.51
C GLU A 279 16.22 9.26 -1.32
N GLY A 280 15.29 8.45 -1.83
CA GLY A 280 13.86 8.80 -1.74
C GLY A 280 12.87 7.67 -2.00
N SER A 281 11.60 7.95 -1.73
CA SER A 281 10.46 7.03 -1.86
C SER A 281 9.33 7.67 -2.66
N CYS A 282 8.62 6.89 -3.48
CA CYS A 282 7.34 7.32 -4.04
C CYS A 282 6.21 6.84 -3.14
N VAL A 283 5.44 7.77 -2.57
CA VAL A 283 4.22 7.46 -1.79
C VAL A 283 3.03 7.60 -2.72
N VAL A 284 2.17 6.59 -2.79
CA VAL A 284 0.95 6.58 -3.58
C VAL A 284 -0.22 6.34 -2.66
N ASN A 285 -1.17 7.27 -2.60
CA ASN A 285 -2.48 7.01 -2.04
C ASN A 285 -3.41 6.60 -3.19
N ALA A 286 -3.73 5.32 -3.20
CA ALA A 286 -4.43 4.63 -4.28
C ALA A 286 -5.95 4.59 -4.08
N SER A 287 -6.50 5.40 -3.17
CA SER A 287 -7.93 5.43 -2.89
C SER A 287 -8.73 5.69 -4.17
N ILE A 288 -9.62 4.75 -4.51
CA ILE A 288 -10.52 4.92 -5.65
C ILE A 288 -11.82 5.63 -5.24
N GLN A 289 -12.10 5.77 -3.94
CA GLN A 289 -13.20 6.63 -3.52
C GLN A 289 -12.86 8.09 -3.76
N THR A 290 -13.91 8.86 -4.02
CA THR A 290 -13.86 10.31 -3.94
C THR A 290 -14.26 10.74 -2.54
N GLY A 291 -13.67 11.84 -2.04
CA GLY A 291 -13.86 12.30 -0.65
C GLY A 291 -15.30 12.58 -0.19
N SER A 292 -16.29 12.48 -1.07
CA SER A 292 -17.72 12.64 -0.74
C SER A 292 -18.38 11.45 -0.04
N TYR A 293 -17.68 10.32 0.20
CA TYR A 293 -18.27 9.12 0.80
C TYR A 293 -19.01 9.40 2.13
N THR A 294 -18.58 10.41 2.90
CA THR A 294 -19.14 10.74 4.22
C THR A 294 -20.05 11.98 4.25
N LEU A 295 -20.18 12.73 3.15
CA LEU A 295 -20.81 14.06 3.19
C LEU A 295 -22.23 14.16 2.64
N ASP A 296 -22.79 13.09 2.05
CA ASP A 296 -24.19 13.15 1.57
C ASP A 296 -24.95 11.82 1.67
N PRO A 297 -25.79 11.63 2.70
CA PRO A 297 -26.67 10.46 2.84
C PRO A 297 -27.88 10.46 1.86
N HIS A 298 -28.03 11.49 1.04
CA HIS A 298 -29.16 11.68 0.12
C HIS A 298 -28.79 11.68 -1.38
N HIS A 299 -27.50 11.65 -1.73
CA HIS A 299 -27.08 11.56 -3.14
C HIS A 299 -27.34 10.16 -3.74
N ARG A 300 -28.49 10.01 -4.41
CA ARG A 300 -28.84 8.89 -5.30
C ARG A 300 -28.21 9.03 -6.70
N GLY A 301 -26.99 9.54 -6.78
CA GLY A 301 -26.21 9.63 -8.02
C GLY A 301 -25.24 8.46 -8.17
N TYR A 302 -24.82 8.12 -9.39
CA TYR A 302 -23.73 7.17 -9.60
C TYR A 302 -22.48 7.64 -8.85
N ARG A 303 -21.95 6.81 -7.95
CA ARG A 303 -20.71 7.08 -7.20
C ARG A 303 -19.57 7.32 -8.20
N LYS A 304 -19.05 8.55 -8.26
CA LYS A 304 -17.86 8.85 -9.06
C LYS A 304 -16.66 8.27 -8.32
N MET A 305 -16.02 7.27 -8.91
CA MET A 305 -14.77 6.69 -8.42
C MET A 305 -13.60 7.22 -9.24
N ASN A 306 -12.46 7.35 -8.59
CA ASN A 306 -11.21 7.67 -9.24
C ASN A 306 -10.68 6.45 -10.01
N LYS A 307 -9.89 6.73 -11.06
CA LYS A 307 -9.18 5.67 -11.79
C LYS A 307 -8.05 5.09 -10.93
N PRO A 308 -7.72 3.79 -11.11
CA PRO A 308 -6.51 3.20 -10.57
C PRO A 308 -5.27 4.03 -10.93
N ILE A 309 -4.32 4.12 -10.00
CA ILE A 309 -3.01 4.72 -10.28
C ILE A 309 -2.11 3.63 -10.86
N VAL A 310 -1.54 3.90 -12.03
CA VAL A 310 -0.61 3.00 -12.71
C VAL A 310 0.80 3.44 -12.37
N VAL A 311 1.63 2.55 -11.85
CA VAL A 311 3.02 2.84 -11.50
C VAL A 311 3.94 1.97 -12.36
N ASP A 312 4.82 2.58 -13.14
CA ASP A 312 5.92 1.87 -13.82
C ASP A 312 7.19 2.00 -12.97
N LEU A 313 7.78 0.88 -12.56
CA LEU A 313 8.94 0.85 -11.68
C LEU A 313 9.98 -0.16 -12.19
N ASP A 314 11.22 0.28 -12.40
CA ASP A 314 12.31 -0.61 -12.82
C ASP A 314 12.73 -1.49 -11.64
N LEU A 315 12.66 -2.82 -11.73
CA LEU A 315 13.03 -3.75 -10.66
C LEU A 315 14.08 -4.76 -11.14
N PRO A 316 14.87 -5.36 -10.24
CA PRO A 316 15.91 -6.29 -10.64
C PRO A 316 15.32 -7.57 -11.22
N THR A 317 15.94 -8.09 -12.28
CA THR A 317 15.69 -9.44 -12.76
C THR A 317 16.26 -10.48 -11.78
N TRP A 318 15.72 -11.69 -11.84
CA TRP A 318 16.22 -12.84 -11.06
C TRP A 318 16.98 -13.87 -11.90
N GLU A 319 17.02 -13.69 -13.22
CA GLU A 319 17.92 -14.40 -14.13
C GLU A 319 19.36 -13.88 -14.01
#